data_AF-A0A3D5UM91-F1
#
_entry.id   AF-A0A3D5UM91-F1
#
_cell.length_a   1.000
_cell.length_b   1.000
_cell.length_c   1.000
_cell.angle_alpha   90.00
_cell.angle_beta   90.00
_cell.angle_gamma   90.00
#
_symmetry.space_group_name_H-M   'P 1'
#
loop_
_entity.id
_entity.type
_entity.pdbx_description
1 polymer ?
#
loop_
_entity_poly.entity_id
_entity_poly.type
_entity_poly.pdbx_seq_one_letter_code
_entity_poly.pdbx_strand_id
1 'polypeptide(L)'
;MELAYPPFETKDEQGNPTGVSVDFAKAFGEHVGREVVIENISWDGLIPAVQTQQVDFVVSSMTIKEERLEKVDFSKPYAKALLAMLVKKDSDIQSMKDFDQPGRSIAVKIGSSGHMYAQNNLQSAEIIALPDESACVTEVTQGKADGFIYDQLTIYRNNKEHPDTTRAIFIPFQDVEYWGVAVKKGNEELLNQMNGFIDEFYADGGFDRITEKYLKEEKEVFDELGFEWFFSDLNEQ
;
A
#
# COMPACT_ATOMS: atom_id res chain seq x y z
N MET A 1 -11.44 -5.43 2.56
CA MET A 1 -10.42 -4.46 2.07
C MET A 1 -10.87 -3.06 2.41
N GLU A 2 -9.99 -2.06 2.37
CA GLU A 2 -10.37 -0.64 2.51
C GLU A 2 -10.40 0.01 1.12
N LEU A 3 -11.58 0.43 0.65
CA LEU A 3 -11.74 1.04 -0.68
C LEU A 3 -11.40 2.54 -0.68
N ALA A 4 -10.19 2.87 -0.23
CA ALA A 4 -9.68 4.23 -0.10
C ALA A 4 -8.22 4.38 -0.57
N TYR A 5 -7.72 3.44 -1.38
CA TYR A 5 -6.35 3.41 -1.88
C TYR A 5 -6.32 3.21 -3.40
N PRO A 6 -6.67 4.23 -4.20
CA PRO A 6 -6.63 4.14 -5.65
C PRO A 6 -5.18 4.06 -6.17
N PRO A 7 -4.92 3.30 -7.25
CA PRO A 7 -5.87 2.53 -8.06
C PRO A 7 -6.07 1.08 -7.61
N PHE A 8 -5.57 0.69 -6.43
CA PHE A 8 -5.60 -0.69 -5.95
C PHE A 8 -6.94 -1.10 -5.34
N GLU A 9 -7.43 -0.33 -4.37
CA GLU A 9 -8.71 -0.53 -3.70
C GLU A 9 -9.51 0.76 -3.75
N THR A 10 -10.49 0.86 -4.65
CA THR A 10 -11.31 2.07 -4.79
C THR A 10 -12.74 1.74 -5.20
N LYS A 11 -13.54 2.78 -5.46
CA LYS A 11 -14.91 2.68 -5.96
C LYS A 11 -15.03 3.36 -7.31
N ASP A 12 -15.88 2.80 -8.17
CA ASP A 12 -16.32 3.50 -9.38
C ASP A 12 -17.28 4.66 -9.04
N GLU A 13 -17.71 5.40 -10.06
CA GLU A 13 -18.65 6.52 -9.90
C GLU A 13 -20.01 6.09 -9.32
N GLN A 14 -20.37 4.82 -9.44
CA GLN A 14 -21.60 4.25 -8.90
C GLN A 14 -21.42 3.72 -7.46
N GLY A 15 -20.20 3.78 -6.93
CA GLY A 15 -19.85 3.31 -5.59
C GLY A 15 -19.49 1.82 -5.52
N ASN A 16 -19.40 1.10 -6.65
CA ASN A 16 -19.04 -0.31 -6.67
C ASN A 16 -17.53 -0.48 -6.49
N PRO A 17 -17.07 -1.55 -5.79
CA PRO A 17 -15.66 -1.86 -5.67
C PRO A 17 -14.98 -2.06 -7.04
N THR A 18 -13.86 -1.39 -7.25
CA THR A 18 -13.00 -1.50 -8.44
C THR A 18 -11.53 -1.28 -8.07
N GLY A 19 -10.63 -1.66 -8.96
CA GLY A 19 -9.18 -1.50 -8.80
C GLY A 19 -8.43 -2.82 -8.88
N VAL A 20 -7.11 -2.72 -8.81
CA VAL A 20 -6.18 -3.85 -8.95
C VAL A 20 -6.53 -5.00 -8.00
N SER A 21 -6.63 -4.71 -6.71
CA SER A 21 -6.85 -5.74 -5.67
C SER A 21 -8.27 -6.30 -5.72
N VAL A 22 -9.23 -5.52 -6.20
CA VAL A 22 -10.61 -5.99 -6.42
C VAL A 22 -10.63 -7.03 -7.55
N ASP A 23 -9.99 -6.74 -8.67
CA ASP A 23 -9.92 -7.65 -9.81
C ASP A 23 -9.08 -8.89 -9.50
N PHE A 24 -7.98 -8.73 -8.77
CA PHE A 24 -7.20 -9.85 -8.25
C PHE A 24 -8.05 -10.75 -7.33
N ALA A 25 -8.81 -10.17 -6.39
CA ALA A 25 -9.71 -10.94 -5.52
C ALA A 25 -10.78 -11.69 -6.31
N LYS A 26 -11.42 -11.03 -7.29
CA LYS A 26 -12.44 -11.66 -8.15
C LYS A 26 -11.84 -12.81 -8.97
N ALA A 27 -10.66 -12.62 -9.55
CA ALA A 27 -9.95 -13.67 -10.28
C ALA A 27 -9.62 -14.87 -9.37
N PHE A 28 -9.24 -14.64 -8.12
CA PHE A 28 -9.08 -15.71 -7.14
C PHE A 28 -10.38 -16.47 -6.89
N GLY A 29 -11.50 -15.74 -6.72
CA GLY A 29 -12.82 -16.35 -6.56
C GLY A 29 -13.22 -17.23 -7.74
N GLU A 30 -13.01 -16.73 -8.97
CA GLU A 30 -13.23 -17.51 -10.20
C GLU A 30 -12.38 -18.79 -10.22
N HIS A 31 -11.10 -18.69 -9.85
CA HIS A 31 -10.18 -19.83 -9.78
C HIS A 31 -10.67 -20.91 -8.79
N VAL A 32 -11.20 -20.52 -7.63
CA VAL A 32 -11.74 -21.48 -6.63
C VAL A 32 -13.22 -21.79 -6.80
N GLY A 33 -13.88 -21.25 -7.83
CA GLY A 33 -15.31 -21.47 -8.10
C GLY A 33 -16.25 -20.86 -7.05
N ARG A 34 -15.89 -19.71 -6.48
CA ARG A 34 -16.67 -18.99 -5.45
C ARG A 34 -16.88 -17.53 -5.82
N GLU A 35 -18.07 -17.01 -5.53
CA GLU A 35 -18.36 -15.58 -5.65
C GLU A 35 -17.63 -14.81 -4.55
N VAL A 36 -16.97 -13.71 -4.91
CA VAL A 36 -16.31 -12.81 -3.96
C VAL A 36 -17.23 -11.67 -3.59
N VAL A 37 -17.51 -11.56 -2.29
CA VAL A 37 -18.17 -10.39 -1.70
C VAL A 37 -17.12 -9.46 -1.11
N ILE A 38 -17.10 -8.21 -1.58
CA ILE A 38 -16.15 -7.21 -1.12
C ILE A 38 -16.74 -6.41 0.04
N GLU A 39 -16.24 -6.64 1.24
CA GLU A 39 -16.55 -5.84 2.42
C GLU A 39 -15.59 -4.65 2.53
N ASN A 40 -16.14 -3.43 2.52
CA ASN A 40 -15.41 -2.19 2.71
C ASN A 40 -15.24 -1.89 4.21
N ILE A 41 -14.07 -2.24 4.74
CA ILE A 41 -13.72 -2.12 6.17
C ILE A 41 -12.55 -1.16 6.30
N SER A 42 -12.56 -0.29 7.32
CA SER A 42 -11.43 0.61 7.59
C SER A 42 -10.16 -0.17 7.88
N TRP A 43 -9.01 0.42 7.57
CA TRP A 43 -7.69 -0.23 7.65
C TRP A 43 -7.43 -0.93 8.99
N ASP A 44 -7.74 -0.23 10.09
CA ASP A 44 -7.58 -0.70 11.46
C ASP A 44 -8.49 -1.89 11.81
N GLY A 45 -9.61 -2.05 11.10
CA GLY A 45 -10.56 -3.14 11.24
C GLY A 45 -10.22 -4.39 10.43
N LEU A 46 -9.30 -4.32 9.46
CA LEU A 46 -9.03 -5.44 8.53
C LEU A 46 -8.50 -6.70 9.25
N ILE A 47 -7.45 -6.58 10.06
CA ILE A 47 -6.89 -7.71 10.81
C ILE A 47 -7.91 -8.26 11.82
N PRO A 48 -8.59 -7.44 12.64
CA PRO A 48 -9.67 -7.92 13.50
C PRO A 48 -10.78 -8.68 12.75
N ALA A 49 -11.18 -8.22 11.57
CA ALA A 49 -12.24 -8.84 10.77
C ALA A 49 -11.85 -10.25 10.32
N VAL A 50 -10.62 -10.48 9.86
CA VAL A 50 -10.18 -11.83 9.46
C VAL A 50 -9.95 -12.75 10.68
N GLN A 51 -9.47 -12.22 11.80
CA GLN A 51 -9.31 -13.00 13.04
C GLN A 51 -10.64 -13.51 13.58
N THR A 52 -11.67 -12.66 13.54
CA THR A 52 -13.03 -12.99 13.98
C THR A 52 -13.84 -13.75 12.93
N GLN A 53 -13.27 -14.00 11.74
CA GLN A 53 -13.93 -14.63 10.59
C GLN A 53 -15.18 -13.85 10.11
N GLN A 54 -15.19 -12.53 10.28
CA GLN A 54 -16.14 -11.67 9.59
C GLN A 54 -15.87 -11.68 8.08
N VAL A 55 -14.61 -11.81 7.68
CA VAL A 55 -14.16 -12.01 6.29
C VAL A 55 -13.20 -13.19 6.22
N ASP A 56 -13.12 -13.84 5.06
CA ASP A 56 -12.25 -15.01 4.86
C ASP A 56 -10.78 -14.62 4.68
N PHE A 57 -10.53 -13.51 3.97
CA PHE A 57 -9.18 -12.99 3.69
C PHE A 57 -9.19 -11.47 3.52
N VAL A 58 -7.99 -10.87 3.62
CA VAL A 58 -7.74 -9.44 3.40
C VAL A 58 -6.72 -9.30 2.28
N VAL A 59 -7.15 -8.71 1.17
CA VAL A 59 -6.29 -8.17 0.12
C VAL A 59 -6.51 -6.67 0.06
N SER A 60 -5.57 -5.89 0.59
CA SER A 60 -5.70 -4.44 0.72
C SER A 60 -4.31 -3.81 0.76
N SER A 61 -3.45 -4.08 -0.23
CA SER A 61 -2.07 -3.56 -0.28
C SER A 61 -1.29 -3.71 1.05
N MET A 62 -1.52 -4.82 1.76
CA MET A 62 -1.06 -4.99 3.12
C MET A 62 0.37 -5.52 3.17
N THR A 63 1.30 -4.67 3.59
CA THR A 63 2.68 -5.07 3.85
C THR A 63 2.77 -6.24 4.84
N ILE A 64 3.53 -7.27 4.48
CA ILE A 64 3.91 -8.36 5.38
C ILE A 64 4.90 -7.78 6.40
N LYS A 65 4.51 -7.78 7.68
CA LYS A 65 5.31 -7.28 8.80
C LYS A 65 5.26 -8.29 9.94
N GLU A 66 6.33 -8.38 10.73
CA GLU A 66 6.42 -9.29 11.88
C GLU A 66 5.22 -9.13 12.84
N GLU A 67 4.90 -7.89 13.22
CA GLU A 67 3.76 -7.57 14.10
C GLU A 67 2.40 -8.02 13.55
N ARG A 68 2.27 -8.13 12.22
CA ARG A 68 1.06 -8.61 11.54
C ARG A 68 1.07 -10.14 11.43
N LEU A 69 2.23 -10.73 11.12
CA LEU A 69 2.46 -12.18 11.09
C LEU A 69 2.16 -12.84 12.45
N GLU A 70 2.30 -12.11 13.56
CA GLU A 70 1.85 -12.59 14.87
C GLU A 70 0.33 -12.88 14.91
N LYS A 71 -0.46 -12.11 14.17
CA LYS A 71 -1.93 -12.06 14.25
C LYS A 71 -2.65 -12.83 13.14
N VAL A 72 -2.05 -12.90 11.96
CA VAL A 72 -2.61 -13.51 10.74
C VAL A 72 -1.51 -14.28 10.01
N ASP A 73 -1.90 -15.19 9.12
CA ASP A 73 -0.96 -15.78 8.17
C ASP A 73 -1.04 -15.02 6.85
N PHE A 74 0.10 -14.83 6.18
CA PHE A 74 0.16 -14.16 4.88
C PHE A 74 0.47 -15.16 3.78
N SER A 75 -0.16 -14.95 2.62
CA SER A 75 0.24 -15.57 1.36
C SER A 75 1.70 -15.22 1.00
N LYS A 76 2.22 -15.90 -0.03
CA LYS A 76 3.34 -15.39 -0.81
C LYS A 76 3.08 -13.94 -1.24
N PRO A 77 4.12 -13.12 -1.41
CA PRO A 77 3.97 -11.78 -1.96
C PRO A 77 3.25 -11.80 -3.31
N TYR A 78 2.28 -10.91 -3.49
CA TYR A 78 1.65 -10.66 -4.79
C TYR A 78 2.07 -9.31 -5.38
N ALA A 79 2.70 -8.45 -4.58
CA ALA A 79 3.25 -7.17 -5.01
C ALA A 79 4.40 -6.75 -4.09
N LYS A 80 5.21 -5.77 -4.53
CA LYS A 80 6.24 -5.10 -3.75
C LYS A 80 6.18 -3.59 -3.86
N ALA A 81 6.64 -2.87 -2.85
CA ALA A 81 6.65 -1.41 -2.81
C ALA A 81 7.83 -0.87 -1.98
N LEU A 82 8.23 0.37 -2.26
CA LEU A 82 9.06 1.15 -1.37
C LEU A 82 8.28 2.35 -0.84
N LEU A 83 8.65 2.83 0.34
CA LEU A 83 8.20 4.10 0.86
C LEU A 83 8.96 5.27 0.23
N ALA A 84 8.29 6.41 0.12
CA ALA A 84 8.76 7.70 -0.34
C ALA A 84 8.18 8.82 0.53
N MET A 85 8.57 10.06 0.26
CA MET A 85 8.09 11.22 1.01
C MET A 85 7.51 12.29 0.10
N LEU A 86 6.37 12.84 0.50
CA LEU A 86 5.80 14.07 -0.07
C LEU A 86 6.13 15.19 0.88
N VAL A 87 6.87 16.21 0.43
CA VAL A 87 7.25 17.37 1.23
C VAL A 87 6.70 18.65 0.62
N LYS A 88 6.71 19.76 1.37
CA LYS A 88 6.40 21.08 0.81
C LYS A 88 7.38 21.41 -0.32
N LYS A 89 6.91 22.12 -1.35
CA LYS A 89 7.69 22.48 -2.54
C LYS A 89 9.05 23.07 -2.21
N ASP A 90 9.04 24.09 -1.35
CA ASP A 90 10.21 24.89 -0.96
C ASP A 90 10.88 24.38 0.32
N SER A 91 10.59 23.13 0.72
CA SER A 91 11.23 22.50 1.89
C SER A 91 12.72 22.24 1.62
N ASP A 92 13.53 22.47 2.66
CA ASP A 92 14.95 22.14 2.70
C ASP A 92 15.22 20.64 2.92
N ILE A 93 14.20 19.85 3.28
CA ILE A 93 14.29 18.39 3.45
C ILE A 93 14.73 17.71 2.14
N GLN A 94 15.78 16.90 2.19
CA GLN A 94 16.28 16.13 1.04
C GLN A 94 16.17 14.63 1.25
N SER A 95 16.06 14.17 2.50
CA SER A 95 16.04 12.76 2.86
C SER A 95 15.26 12.51 4.14
N MET A 96 14.95 11.25 4.42
CA MET A 96 14.28 10.84 5.65
C MET A 96 15.04 11.28 6.92
N LYS A 97 16.38 11.35 6.86
CA LYS A 97 17.21 11.77 7.99
C LYS A 97 16.98 13.22 8.41
N ASP A 98 16.54 14.07 7.49
CA ASP A 98 16.32 15.49 7.78
C ASP A 98 15.06 15.71 8.65
N PHE A 99 14.21 14.69 8.81
CA PHE A 99 13.07 14.75 9.73
C PHE A 99 13.47 14.50 11.19
N ASP A 100 14.52 13.75 11.48
CA ASP A 100 14.88 13.37 12.86
C ASP A 100 15.60 14.50 13.63
N GLN A 101 14.93 15.64 13.74
CA GLN A 101 15.40 16.80 14.47
C GLN A 101 14.21 17.59 15.08
N PRO A 102 14.42 18.29 16.21
CA PRO A 102 13.35 19.05 16.85
C PRO A 102 12.73 20.10 15.92
N GLY A 103 11.41 20.23 15.99
CA GLY A 103 10.66 21.22 15.21
C GLY A 103 10.31 20.78 13.78
N ARG A 104 10.65 19.55 13.39
CA ARG A 104 10.12 18.92 12.17
C ARG A 104 8.87 18.12 12.48
N SER A 105 7.95 18.07 11.52
CA SER A 105 6.74 17.27 11.62
C SER A 105 6.52 16.40 10.40
N ILE A 106 5.97 15.20 10.61
CA ILE A 106 5.70 14.25 9.55
C ILE A 106 4.31 13.62 9.73
N ALA A 107 3.47 13.79 8.72
CA ALA A 107 2.17 13.14 8.67
C ALA A 107 2.33 11.67 8.30
N VAL A 108 1.49 10.82 8.89
CA VAL A 108 1.44 9.38 8.62
C VAL A 108 0.01 8.87 8.74
N LYS A 109 -0.37 7.93 7.86
CA LYS A 109 -1.65 7.23 8.00
C LYS A 109 -1.55 6.20 9.12
N ILE A 110 -2.46 6.24 10.08
CA ILE A 110 -2.50 5.32 11.23
C ILE A 110 -2.45 3.86 10.74
N GLY A 111 -1.50 3.11 11.29
CA GLY A 111 -1.32 1.68 11.04
C GLY A 111 -0.67 1.31 9.69
N SER A 112 -0.27 2.31 8.89
CA SER A 112 0.52 2.08 7.67
C SER A 112 1.97 1.67 7.97
N SER A 113 2.69 1.15 6.97
CA SER A 113 4.13 0.90 7.12
C SER A 113 4.92 2.20 7.30
N GLY A 114 4.50 3.30 6.67
CA GLY A 114 5.06 4.64 6.90
C GLY A 114 4.93 5.10 8.36
N HIS A 115 3.80 4.81 9.01
CA HIS A 115 3.62 5.09 10.45
C HIS A 115 4.57 4.27 11.31
N MET A 116 4.67 2.96 11.08
CA MET A 116 5.58 2.08 11.81
C MET A 116 7.04 2.52 11.61
N TYR A 117 7.42 2.87 10.37
CA TYR A 117 8.75 3.36 10.06
C TYR A 117 9.06 4.64 10.85
N ALA A 118 8.14 5.62 10.84
CA ALA A 118 8.32 6.88 11.56
C ALA A 118 8.52 6.64 13.06
N GLN A 119 7.67 5.83 13.69
CA GLN A 119 7.77 5.53 15.12
C GLN A 119 9.08 4.85 15.51
N ASN A 120 9.60 3.98 14.64
CA ASN A 120 10.82 3.22 14.92
C ASN A 120 12.10 4.00 14.64
N ASN A 121 12.07 4.97 13.72
CA ASN A 121 13.29 5.61 13.19
C ASN A 121 13.37 7.12 13.45
N LEU A 122 12.27 7.79 13.79
CA LEU A 122 12.23 9.23 14.07
C LEU A 122 11.94 9.43 15.56
N GLN A 123 12.93 9.96 16.28
CA GLN A 123 12.86 10.18 17.73
C GLN A 123 12.54 11.63 18.07
N SER A 124 12.95 12.57 17.20
CA SER A 124 12.86 14.01 17.45
C SER A 124 11.75 14.71 16.67
N ALA A 125 11.26 14.09 15.60
CA ALA A 125 10.17 14.63 14.77
C ALA A 125 8.82 14.50 15.49
N GLU A 126 7.93 15.46 15.26
CA GLU A 126 6.51 15.29 15.58
C GLU A 126 5.85 14.35 14.57
N ILE A 127 5.34 13.21 15.04
CA ILE A 127 4.59 12.27 14.20
C ILE A 127 3.10 12.62 14.28
N ILE A 128 2.56 13.15 13.20
CA ILE A 128 1.15 13.53 13.06
C ILE A 128 0.38 12.34 12.47
N ALA A 129 -0.17 11.50 13.33
CA ALA A 129 -0.90 10.30 12.92
C ALA A 129 -2.37 10.62 12.59
N LEU A 130 -2.79 10.32 11.35
CA LEU A 130 -4.11 10.67 10.81
C LEU A 130 -4.86 9.43 10.29
N PRO A 131 -6.19 9.43 10.30
CA PRO A 131 -6.98 8.27 9.90
C PRO A 131 -6.90 7.97 8.39
N ASP A 132 -6.72 8.99 7.55
CA ASP A 132 -6.78 8.87 6.10
C ASP A 132 -5.59 9.51 5.37
N GLU A 133 -5.28 8.98 4.18
CA GLU A 133 -4.19 9.44 3.32
C GLU A 133 -4.41 10.89 2.89
N SER A 134 -5.64 11.23 2.50
CA SER A 134 -6.02 12.57 2.06
C SER A 134 -5.78 13.64 3.12
N ALA A 135 -6.03 13.35 4.40
CA ALA A 135 -5.70 14.25 5.49
C ALA A 135 -4.18 14.45 5.62
N CYS A 136 -3.38 13.40 5.44
CA CYS A 136 -1.92 13.52 5.47
C CYS A 136 -1.40 14.44 4.37
N VAL A 137 -1.90 14.26 3.13
CA VAL A 137 -1.55 15.12 1.99
C VAL A 137 -2.00 16.56 2.24
N THR A 138 -3.20 16.74 2.84
CA THR A 138 -3.73 18.06 3.21
C THR A 138 -2.82 18.78 4.21
N GLU A 139 -2.31 18.08 5.23
CA GLU A 139 -1.40 18.68 6.21
C GLU A 139 -0.09 19.17 5.56
N VAL A 140 0.44 18.45 4.56
CA VAL A 140 1.63 18.89 3.81
C VAL A 140 1.30 20.09 2.92
N THR A 141 0.25 20.00 2.10
CA THR A 141 -0.14 21.06 1.15
C THR A 141 -0.55 22.37 1.85
N GLN A 142 -1.11 22.29 3.06
CA GLN A 142 -1.45 23.45 3.89
C GLN A 142 -0.29 23.98 4.73
N GLY A 143 0.88 23.35 4.66
CA GLY A 143 2.06 23.82 5.39
C GLY A 143 2.12 23.40 6.86
N LYS A 144 1.21 22.55 7.34
CA LYS A 144 1.12 22.14 8.75
C LYS A 144 2.04 20.97 9.11
N ALA A 145 2.24 20.04 8.17
CA ALA A 145 3.24 18.99 8.26
C ALA A 145 4.41 19.29 7.31
N ASP A 146 5.65 18.99 7.69
CA ASP A 146 6.81 19.16 6.80
C ASP A 146 6.92 18.08 5.72
N GLY A 147 6.33 16.92 5.97
CA GLY A 147 6.12 15.91 4.94
C GLY A 147 5.13 14.82 5.33
N PHE A 148 4.96 13.88 4.42
CA PHE A 148 4.10 12.71 4.53
C PHE A 148 4.86 11.49 4.00
N ILE A 149 4.82 10.37 4.74
CA ILE A 149 5.47 9.11 4.34
C ILE A 149 4.42 8.12 3.87
N TYR A 150 4.58 7.62 2.65
CA TYR A 150 3.73 6.57 2.07
C TYR A 150 4.43 5.89 0.90
N ASP A 151 3.78 4.94 0.22
CA ASP A 151 4.39 4.26 -0.92
C ASP A 151 4.69 5.20 -2.11
N GLN A 152 5.67 4.81 -2.93
CA GLN A 152 6.12 5.59 -4.08
C GLN A 152 5.01 6.02 -5.04
N LEU A 153 4.01 5.17 -5.28
CA LEU A 153 2.94 5.48 -6.22
C LEU A 153 2.02 6.58 -5.69
N THR A 154 1.58 6.46 -4.45
CA THR A 154 0.78 7.52 -3.80
C THR A 154 1.52 8.83 -3.75
N ILE A 155 2.82 8.82 -3.39
CA ILE A 155 3.63 10.03 -3.33
C ILE A 155 3.79 10.65 -4.73
N TYR A 156 4.01 9.84 -5.77
CA TYR A 156 4.05 10.30 -7.15
C TYR A 156 2.73 10.96 -7.57
N ARG A 157 1.59 10.30 -7.35
CA ARG A 157 0.25 10.79 -7.75
C ARG A 157 -0.08 12.11 -7.04
N ASN A 158 0.09 12.18 -5.73
CA ASN A 158 -0.20 13.39 -4.97
C ASN A 158 0.75 14.55 -5.33
N ASN A 159 2.02 14.28 -5.64
CA ASN A 159 2.93 15.31 -6.17
C ASN A 159 2.50 15.81 -7.55
N LYS A 160 1.99 14.93 -8.42
CA LYS A 160 1.46 15.29 -9.75
C LYS A 160 0.17 16.13 -9.64
N GLU A 161 -0.67 15.85 -8.66
CA GLU A 161 -1.92 16.60 -8.39
C GLU A 161 -1.66 17.95 -7.69
N HIS A 162 -0.57 18.06 -6.92
CA HIS A 162 -0.19 19.25 -6.17
C HIS A 162 1.21 19.79 -6.51
N PRO A 163 1.54 20.04 -7.78
CA PRO A 163 2.91 20.34 -8.22
C PRO A 163 3.44 21.70 -7.74
N ASP A 164 2.52 22.62 -7.39
CA ASP A 164 2.81 23.98 -6.94
C ASP A 164 3.11 24.04 -5.44
N THR A 165 2.58 23.10 -4.65
CA THR A 165 2.71 23.10 -3.19
C THR A 165 3.57 21.98 -2.65
N THR A 166 3.85 20.96 -3.46
CA THR A 166 4.58 19.76 -3.01
C THR A 166 5.76 19.39 -3.90
N ARG A 167 6.62 18.54 -3.34
CA ARG A 167 7.74 17.87 -4.01
C ARG A 167 7.85 16.45 -3.48
N ALA A 168 8.01 15.48 -4.38
CA ALA A 168 8.30 14.10 -4.01
C ALA A 168 9.81 13.87 -3.77
N ILE A 169 10.13 13.00 -2.81
CA ILE A 169 11.47 12.47 -2.56
C ILE A 169 11.38 10.95 -2.60
N PHE A 170 12.06 10.36 -3.58
CA PHE A 170 12.03 8.91 -3.85
C PHE A 170 13.31 8.18 -3.44
N ILE A 171 14.24 8.85 -2.75
CA ILE A 171 15.47 8.24 -2.27
C ILE A 171 15.10 7.13 -1.27
N PRO A 172 15.40 5.86 -1.55
CA PRO A 172 15.06 4.77 -0.65
C PRO A 172 15.76 4.93 0.71
N PHE A 173 15.02 4.67 1.78
CA PHE A 173 15.50 4.76 3.17
C PHE A 173 15.21 3.49 3.98
N GLN A 174 14.79 2.43 3.29
CA GLN A 174 14.36 1.15 3.82
C GLN A 174 14.41 0.08 2.71
N ASP A 175 14.41 -1.20 3.10
CA ASP A 175 14.40 -2.33 2.16
C ASP A 175 13.03 -2.46 1.47
N VAL A 176 12.97 -3.21 0.36
CA VAL A 176 11.69 -3.44 -0.35
C VAL A 176 10.66 -4.09 0.58
N GLU A 177 9.45 -3.54 0.58
CA GLU A 177 8.30 -4.10 1.28
C GLU A 177 7.49 -5.01 0.37
N TYR A 178 7.02 -6.13 0.89
CA TYR A 178 6.19 -7.09 0.15
C TYR A 178 4.75 -7.06 0.65
N TRP A 179 3.79 -7.09 -0.26
CA TRP A 179 2.37 -7.14 0.06
C TRP A 179 1.86 -8.56 -0.08
N GLY A 180 1.09 -9.00 0.93
CA GLY A 180 0.49 -10.33 0.96
C GLY A 180 -1.01 -10.26 1.20
N VAL A 181 -1.69 -11.35 0.88
CA VAL A 181 -3.06 -11.58 1.31
C VAL A 181 -3.03 -12.16 2.71
N ALA A 182 -3.68 -11.50 3.66
CA ALA A 182 -3.81 -12.01 5.02
C ALA A 182 -5.02 -12.93 5.15
N VAL A 183 -4.83 -14.10 5.75
CA VAL A 183 -5.89 -15.04 6.12
C VAL A 183 -5.87 -15.26 7.63
N LYS A 184 -6.94 -15.86 8.16
CA LYS A 184 -6.97 -16.22 9.58
C LYS A 184 -5.80 -17.15 9.92
N LYS A 185 -5.10 -16.86 11.02
CA LYS A 185 -3.99 -17.68 11.50
C LYS A 185 -4.40 -19.15 11.66
N GLY A 186 -3.60 -20.06 11.09
CA GLY A 186 -3.85 -21.49 11.02
C GLY A 186 -4.78 -21.94 9.89
N ASN A 187 -5.26 -21.05 9.02
CA ASN A 187 -6.09 -21.43 7.86
C ASN A 187 -5.21 -21.86 6.67
N GLU A 188 -4.53 -23.00 6.83
CA GLU A 188 -3.61 -23.53 5.82
C GLU A 188 -4.28 -23.85 4.48
N GLU A 189 -5.55 -24.27 4.50
CA GLU A 189 -6.29 -24.59 3.27
C GLU A 189 -6.44 -23.37 2.37
N LEU A 190 -6.99 -22.27 2.90
CA LEU A 190 -7.17 -21.03 2.14
C LEU A 190 -5.83 -20.42 1.75
N LEU A 191 -4.84 -20.50 2.64
CA LEU A 191 -3.49 -20.01 2.37
C LEU A 191 -2.85 -20.73 1.19
N ASN A 192 -2.95 -22.06 1.14
CA ASN A 192 -2.38 -22.86 0.05
C ASN A 192 -3.11 -22.61 -1.28
N GLN A 193 -4.44 -22.45 -1.26
CA GLN A 193 -5.21 -22.06 -2.44
C GLN A 193 -4.76 -20.70 -2.97
N MET A 194 -4.61 -19.70 -2.10
CA MET A 194 -4.15 -18.37 -2.47
C MET A 194 -2.72 -18.40 -3.04
N ASN A 195 -1.82 -19.16 -2.41
CA ASN A 195 -0.44 -19.30 -2.90
C ASN A 195 -0.36 -19.95 -4.29
N GLY A 196 -1.12 -21.03 -4.51
CA GLY A 196 -1.20 -21.67 -5.82
C GLY A 196 -1.79 -20.74 -6.88
N PHE A 197 -2.85 -20.00 -6.52
CA PHE A 197 -3.42 -18.99 -7.41
C PHE A 197 -2.42 -17.88 -7.76
N ILE A 198 -1.66 -17.35 -6.80
CA ILE A 198 -0.64 -16.31 -7.08
C ILE A 198 0.39 -16.82 -8.09
N ASP A 199 0.86 -18.06 -7.93
CA ASP A 199 1.81 -18.69 -8.85
C ASP A 199 1.21 -18.81 -10.27
N GLU A 200 -0.04 -19.30 -10.38
CA GLU A 200 -0.73 -19.46 -11.67
C GLU A 200 -1.08 -18.12 -12.33
N PHE A 201 -1.59 -17.17 -11.56
CA PHE A 201 -1.97 -15.84 -12.01
C PHE A 201 -0.75 -15.03 -12.47
N TYR A 202 0.42 -15.27 -11.87
CA TYR A 202 1.68 -14.74 -12.37
C TYR A 202 2.06 -15.41 -13.70
N ALA A 203 2.08 -16.74 -13.74
CA ALA A 203 2.52 -17.51 -14.90
C ALA A 203 1.64 -17.31 -16.14
N ASP A 204 0.35 -17.03 -15.96
CA ASP A 204 -0.60 -16.80 -17.05
C ASP A 204 -0.66 -15.35 -17.53
N GLY A 205 0.12 -14.43 -16.94
CA GLY A 205 0.15 -13.00 -17.27
C GLY A 205 -0.99 -12.18 -16.64
N GLY A 206 -1.59 -12.65 -15.55
CA GLY A 206 -2.65 -11.96 -14.81
C GLY A 206 -2.24 -10.57 -14.31
N PHE A 207 -1.03 -10.44 -13.76
CA PHE A 207 -0.52 -9.14 -13.32
C PHE A 207 -0.22 -8.19 -14.49
N ASP A 208 0.15 -8.70 -15.66
CA ASP A 208 0.30 -7.88 -16.86
C ASP A 208 -1.07 -7.35 -17.34
N ARG A 209 -2.11 -8.19 -17.32
CA ARG A 209 -3.48 -7.76 -17.64
C ARG A 209 -3.99 -6.70 -16.66
N ILE A 210 -3.74 -6.89 -15.37
CA ILE A 210 -4.05 -5.88 -14.33
C ILE A 210 -3.29 -4.60 -14.59
N THR A 211 -2.00 -4.70 -14.93
CA THR A 211 -1.15 -3.53 -15.20
C THR A 211 -1.68 -2.72 -16.37
N GLU A 212 -1.98 -3.37 -17.50
CA GLU A 212 -2.53 -2.70 -18.68
C GLU A 212 -3.89 -2.04 -18.40
N LYS A 213 -4.71 -2.65 -17.53
CA LYS A 213 -6.05 -2.13 -17.20
C LYS A 213 -6.01 -0.92 -16.26
N TYR A 214 -5.12 -0.92 -15.26
CA TYR A 214 -5.22 0.02 -14.13
C TYR A 214 -4.00 0.91 -13.93
N LEU A 215 -2.84 0.51 -14.46
CA LEU A 215 -1.54 1.02 -14.02
C LEU A 215 -0.61 1.33 -15.21
N LYS A 216 -1.15 1.45 -16.42
CA LYS A 216 -0.34 1.62 -17.63
C LYS A 216 0.52 2.89 -17.59
N GLU A 217 -0.09 4.02 -17.25
CA GLU A 217 0.62 5.31 -17.16
C GLU A 217 1.62 5.28 -15.99
N GLU A 218 1.23 4.68 -14.87
CA GLU A 218 2.09 4.48 -13.69
C GLU A 218 3.30 3.61 -14.01
N LYS A 219 3.13 2.55 -14.81
CA LYS A 219 4.19 1.64 -15.24
C LYS A 219 5.26 2.39 -16.04
N GLU A 220 4.83 3.19 -17.02
CA GLU A 220 5.73 4.00 -17.84
C GLU A 220 6.56 4.95 -16.97
N VAL A 221 5.93 5.60 -15.99
CA VAL A 221 6.61 6.51 -15.06
C VAL A 221 7.58 5.77 -14.15
N PHE A 222 7.20 4.61 -13.62
CA PHE A 222 8.09 3.80 -12.79
C PHE A 222 9.33 3.38 -13.57
N ASP A 223 9.17 3.00 -14.84
CA ASP A 223 10.28 2.64 -15.71
C ASP A 223 11.20 3.86 -15.99
N GLU A 224 10.64 5.05 -16.23
CA GLU A 224 11.40 6.30 -16.38
C GLU A 224 12.18 6.70 -15.12
N LEU A 225 11.59 6.49 -13.95
CA LEU A 225 12.21 6.79 -12.66
C LEU A 225 13.17 5.69 -12.17
N GLY A 226 13.23 4.56 -12.89
CA GLY A 226 14.04 3.40 -12.51
C GLY A 226 13.56 2.71 -11.22
N PHE A 227 12.25 2.77 -10.95
CA PHE A 227 11.65 2.11 -9.79
C PHE A 227 11.41 0.64 -10.07
N GLU A 228 11.50 -0.17 -9.03
CA GLU A 228 11.08 -1.56 -9.09
C GLU A 228 9.56 -1.64 -9.30
N TRP A 229 9.13 -2.45 -10.26
CA TRP A 229 7.71 -2.59 -10.54
C TRP A 229 7.02 -3.47 -9.51
N PHE A 230 5.79 -3.10 -9.11
CA PHE A 230 4.99 -3.82 -8.12
C PHE A 230 4.97 -5.34 -8.31
N PHE A 231 4.80 -5.80 -9.55
CA PHE A 231 4.64 -7.22 -9.85
C PHE A 231 5.90 -7.89 -10.39
N SER A 232 7.06 -7.23 -10.33
CA SER A 232 8.31 -7.79 -10.86
C SER A 232 9.05 -8.64 -9.83
N ASP A 233 9.70 -9.71 -10.28
CA ASP A 233 10.68 -10.51 -9.52
C ASP A 233 10.17 -11.06 -8.17
N LEU A 234 8.87 -11.30 -8.05
CA LEU A 234 8.24 -11.77 -6.80
C LEU A 234 8.56 -13.24 -6.48
N ASN A 235 8.94 -14.03 -7.49
CA ASN A 235 9.20 -15.47 -7.41
C ASN A 235 10.69 -15.83 -7.25
N GLU A 236 11.59 -14.84 -7.17
CA GLU A 236 13.04 -15.06 -7.06
C GLU A 236 13.53 -15.24 -5.60
N GLN A 237 12.61 -15.51 -4.65
CA GLN A 237 12.90 -15.70 -3.23
C GLN A 237 12.67 -17.12 -2.73
#